data_AF-A0A3A4XM61-F1
#
_entry.id   AF-A0A3A4XM61-F1
#
_cell.length_a   1.000
_cell.length_b   1.000
_cell.length_c   1.000
_cell.angle_alpha   90.00
_cell.angle_beta   90.00
_cell.angle_gamma   90.00
#
_symmetry.space_group_name_H-M   'P 1'
#
loop_
_entity.id
_entity.type
_entity.pdbx_description
1 polymer ?
#
loop_
_entity_poly.entity_id
_entity_poly.type
_entity_poly.pdbx_seq_one_letter_code
_entity_poly.pdbx_strand_id
1 'polypeptide(L)' 'MEKIGPILQMVCVLIAASILGNWFLAELKRARAVGKPWYAVYFTTPGIVIICIILLVPLIVRLKFV' A
#
# COMPACT_ATOMS: atom_id res chain seq x y z
N MET A 1 6.04 -13.58 -28.24
CA MET A 1 5.90 -12.18 -27.78
C MET A 1 4.55 -11.89 -27.09
N GLU A 2 3.75 -12.90 -26.72
CA GLU A 2 2.39 -12.72 -26.17
C GLU A 2 2.30 -12.34 -24.69
N LYS A 3 3.39 -12.39 -23.91
CA LYS A 3 3.34 -12.22 -22.43
C LYS A 3 3.92 -10.91 -21.90
N ILE A 4 4.33 -9.99 -22.76
CA ILE A 4 5.00 -8.73 -22.33
C ILE A 4 4.03 -7.83 -21.55
N GLY A 5 2.76 -7.74 -21.97
CA GLY A 5 1.76 -6.89 -21.32
C GLY A 5 1.53 -7.24 -19.83
N PRO A 6 1.18 -8.49 -19.50
CA PRO A 6 0.98 -8.89 -18.09
C PRO A 6 2.23 -8.75 -17.22
N ILE A 7 3.42 -9.01 -17.78
CA ILE A 7 4.69 -8.83 -17.05
C ILE A 7 4.89 -7.36 -16.70
N LEU A 8 4.65 -6.45 -17.64
CA LEU A 8 4.76 -5.01 -17.39
C LEU A 8 3.79 -4.55 -16.30
N GLN A 9 2.55 -5.04 -16.33
CA GLN A 9 1.55 -4.73 -15.28
C GLN A 9 2.03 -5.20 -13.90
N MET A 10 2.57 -6.41 -13.78
CA MET A 10 3.12 -6.89 -12.51
C MET A 10 4.27 -6.01 -12.02
N VAL A 11 5.20 -5.63 -12.91
CA VAL A 11 6.32 -4.74 -12.56
C VAL A 11 5.79 -3.39 -12.07
N CYS A 12 4.80 -2.80 -12.74
CA CYS A 12 4.17 -1.55 -12.30
C CYS A 12 3.56 -1.67 -10.90
N VAL A 13 2.85 -2.77 -10.61
CA VAL A 13 2.26 -3.01 -9.29
C VAL A 13 3.34 -3.17 -8.21
N LEU A 14 4.42 -3.89 -8.51
CA LEU A 14 5.54 -4.06 -7.57
C LEU A 14 6.25 -2.74 -7.26
N ILE A 15 6.46 -1.90 -8.26
CA ILE A 15 7.03 -0.56 -8.08
C ILE A 15 6.11 0.29 -7.20
N ALA A 16 4.81 0.34 -7.49
CA ALA A 16 3.84 1.08 -6.70
C ALA A 16 3.80 0.62 -5.23
N ALA A 17 3.81 -0.70 -5.01
CA ALA A 17 3.85 -1.29 -3.67
C ALA A 17 5.15 -0.94 -2.93
N SER A 18 6.28 -0.94 -3.64
CA SER A 18 7.60 -0.62 -3.06
C SER A 18 7.68 0.84 -2.63
N ILE A 19 7.16 1.77 -3.45
CA ILE A 19 7.10 3.20 -3.13
C ILE A 19 6.23 3.43 -1.89
N LEU A 20 5.03 2.86 -1.86
CA LEU A 20 4.11 3.00 -0.73
C LEU A 20 4.69 2.39 0.56
N GLY A 21 5.29 1.19 0.46
CA GLY A 21 5.93 0.50 1.58
C GLY A 21 7.10 1.31 2.14
N ASN A 22 7.97 1.87 1.28
CA ASN A 22 9.08 2.71 1.73
C ASN A 22 8.58 3.99 2.43
N TRP A 23 7.50 4.57 1.94
CA TRP A 23 6.88 5.73 2.58
C TRP A 23 6.35 5.41 3.98
N PHE A 24 5.63 4.30 4.13
CA PHE A 24 5.15 3.83 5.45
C PHE A 24 6.31 3.48 6.39
N LEU A 25 7.37 2.85 5.88
CA LEU A 25 8.57 2.55 6.67
C LEU A 25 9.28 3.81 7.16
N ALA A 26 9.35 4.87 6.35
CA ALA A 26 9.92 6.14 6.78
C ALA A 26 9.13 6.73 7.96
N GLU A 27 7.80 6.64 7.91
CA GLU A 27 6.92 7.13 8.98
C GLU A 27 6.99 6.25 10.24
N LEU A 28 7.11 4.91 10.09
CA LEU A 28 7.42 4.00 11.19
C LEU A 28 8.72 4.34 11.89
N LYS A 29 9.79 4.65 11.13
CA LYS A 29 11.07 5.06 11.69
C LYS A 29 10.94 6.37 12.47
N ARG A 30 10.20 7.36 11.94
CA ARG A 30 9.92 8.63 12.63
C ARG A 30 9.11 8.43 13.90
N ALA A 31 8.04 7.64 13.85
CA ALA A 31 7.20 7.35 15.01
C ALA A 31 7.98 6.63 16.11
N ARG A 32 8.84 5.68 15.74
CA ARG A 32 9.74 4.98 16.68
C ARG A 32 10.75 5.94 17.31
N ALA A 33 11.33 6.86 16.53
CA ALA A 33 12.27 7.85 17.05
C ALA A 33 11.63 8.80 18.09
N VAL A 34 10.33 9.06 17.98
CA VAL A 34 9.56 9.92 18.89
C VAL A 34 8.89 9.10 20.03
N GLY A 35 9.10 7.78 20.10
CA GLY A 35 8.50 6.92 21.12
C GLY A 35 6.98 6.76 21.00
N LYS A 36 6.41 7.03 19.83
CA LYS A 36 4.97 6.87 19.58
C LYS A 36 4.58 5.39 19.52
N PRO A 37 3.34 5.03 19.89
CA PRO A 37 2.88 3.66 19.80
C PRO A 37 2.85 3.17 18.34
N TRP A 38 3.04 1.87 18.13
CA TRP A 38 3.15 1.25 16.80
C TRP A 38 1.94 1.53 15.89
N TYR A 39 0.74 1.64 16.47
CA TYR A 39 -0.49 1.91 15.71
C TYR A 39 -0.62 3.38 15.26
N ALA A 40 0.17 4.32 15.82
CA ALA A 40 0.08 5.74 15.48
C ALA A 40 0.35 6.00 13.99
N VAL A 41 1.14 5.14 13.35
CA VAL A 41 1.52 5.28 11.94
C VAL A 41 0.35 5.06 11.00
N TYR A 42 -0.67 4.31 11.42
CA TYR A 42 -1.90 4.14 10.64
C TYR A 42 -2.73 5.42 10.53
N PHE A 43 -2.54 6.39 11.44
CA PHE A 43 -3.18 7.71 11.41
C PHE A 43 -2.42 8.75 10.57
N THR A 44 -1.37 8.33 9.87
CA THR A 44 -0.58 9.21 8.99
C THR A 44 -1.03 9.04 7.54
N THR A 45 -0.70 10.00 6.68
CA THR A 45 -1.03 9.94 5.24
C THR A 45 -0.72 8.59 4.59
N PRO A 46 0.49 8.01 4.69
CA PRO A 46 0.75 6.69 4.11
C PRO A 46 -0.06 5.56 4.77
N GLY A 47 -0.29 5.63 6.09
CA GLY A 47 -1.08 4.63 6.81
C GLY A 47 -2.55 4.60 6.38
N ILE A 48 -3.16 5.77 6.19
CA ILE A 48 -4.53 5.90 5.72
C ILE A 48 -4.66 5.35 4.30
N VAL A 49 -3.71 5.64 3.42
CA VAL A 49 -3.70 5.08 2.05
C VAL A 49 -3.71 3.55 2.09
N ILE A 50 -2.89 2.93 2.95
CA ILE A 50 -2.87 1.48 3.12
C ILE A 50 -4.22 0.96 3.63
N ILE A 51 -4.83 1.62 4.63
CA ILE A 51 -6.15 1.24 5.14
C ILE A 51 -7.21 1.32 4.04
N CYS A 52 -7.24 2.41 3.28
CA CYS A 52 -8.16 2.59 2.17
C CYS A 52 -7.98 1.48 1.13
N ILE A 53 -6.75 1.11 0.76
CA ILE A 53 -6.49 0.00 -0.17
C ILE A 53 -7.04 -1.31 0.39
N ILE A 54 -6.77 -1.63 1.65
CA ILE A 54 -7.22 -2.88 2.30
C ILE A 54 -8.75 -2.97 2.34
N LEU A 55 -9.45 -1.85 2.57
CA LEU A 55 -10.92 -1.84 2.62
C LEU A 55 -11.56 -1.81 1.22
N LEU A 56 -11.01 -1.03 0.29
CA LEU A 56 -11.59 -0.81 -1.03
C LEU A 56 -11.32 -1.95 -2.00
N VAL A 57 -10.12 -2.55 -2.00
CA VAL A 57 -9.80 -3.66 -2.93
C VAL A 57 -10.79 -4.83 -2.83
N PRO A 58 -11.11 -5.40 -1.66
CA PRO A 58 -12.07 -6.50 -1.58
C PRO A 58 -13.48 -6.06 -1.98
N LEU A 59 -13.89 -4.82 -1.69
CA LEU A 59 -15.19 -4.29 -2.11
C LEU A 59 -15.29 -4.16 -3.63
N ILE A 60 -14.25 -3.60 -4.27
CA ILE A 60 -14.19 -3.44 -5.73
C ILE A 60 -14.17 -4.81 -6.41
N VAL A 61 -13.37 -5.75 -5.89
CA VAL A 61 -13.34 -7.13 -6.39
C VAL A 61 -14.73 -7.74 -6.27
N ARG A 62 -15.36 -7.70 -5.09
CA ARG A 62 -16.71 -8.25 -4.89
C ARG A 62 -17.75 -7.63 -5.82
N LEU A 63 -17.76 -6.30 -5.97
CA LEU A 63 -18.70 -5.59 -6.85
C LEU A 63 -18.53 -5.96 -8.33
N LYS A 64 -17.30 -6.25 -8.77
CA LYS A 64 -17.02 -6.64 -10.15
C LYS A 64 -17.45 -8.08 -10.47
N PHE A 65 -17.68 -8.92 -9.45
CA PHE A 65 -18.07 -10.33 -9.58
C PHE A 65 -19.54 -10.60 -9.17
N VAL A 66 -20.34 -9.55 -8.94
CA VAL A 66 -21.80 -9.60 -8.75
C VAL A 66 -22.47 -9.05 -10.00
#